data_AF-A0A4Q3WIF4-F1
#
_entry.id   AF-A0A4Q3WIF4-F1
#
_cell.length_a   1.000
_cell.length_b   1.000
_cell.length_c   1.000
_cell.angle_alpha   90.00
_cell.angle_beta   90.00
_cell.angle_gamma   90.00
#
_symmetry.space_group_name_H-M   'P 1'
#
loop_
_entity.id
_entity.type
_entity.pdbx_description
1 polymer ?
#
loop_
_entity_poly.entity_id
_entity_poly.type
_entity_poly.pdbx_seq_one_letter_code
_entity_poly.pdbx_strand_id
1 'polypeptide(L)'
;MLNRRSLLKASLLIPALPKILESQVWAQPTVAANSQWLQAIAKQIQQEFNLPGFWVAVNVDGRIDAAVVGVRKLGDPTPAEIDEPFDVASVSKPMVAFWIASLVDEGKLSYDSKVLDILPELAEGCLPEHRQITLGQLLSHRAEVVMNSRNDRQGLKVAEYPAERIRQAKDILSQPSPPESIGKDFYSNNG
;
A
#
# COMPACT_ATOMS: atom_id res chain seq x y z
N MET A 1 18.10 58.13 -21.69
CA MET A 1 19.40 57.63 -22.17
C MET A 1 20.32 57.64 -20.95
N LEU A 2 20.95 56.58 -20.43
CA LEU A 2 21.46 55.24 -20.82
C LEU A 2 21.77 54.54 -19.46
N ASN A 3 21.77 53.23 -19.20
CA ASN A 3 21.44 52.03 -19.97
C ASN A 3 21.34 50.81 -19.01
N ARG A 4 20.55 49.80 -19.40
CA ARG A 4 20.62 48.41 -18.89
C ARG A 4 21.85 47.74 -19.52
N ARG A 5 22.97 47.60 -18.78
CA ARG A 5 24.05 46.60 -18.98
C ARG A 5 25.27 46.98 -18.13
N SER A 6 25.37 46.41 -16.94
CA SER A 6 26.64 46.02 -16.30
C SER A 6 26.32 45.19 -15.05
N LEU A 7 25.97 43.93 -15.31
CA LEU A 7 26.25 42.83 -14.40
C LEU A 7 27.75 42.86 -14.08
N LEU A 8 28.13 42.69 -12.81
CA LEU A 8 29.11 41.68 -12.38
C LEU A 8 29.41 41.79 -10.88
N LYS A 9 29.27 40.64 -10.21
CA LYS A 9 29.98 40.20 -9.01
C LYS A 9 29.50 40.75 -7.65
N ALA A 10 28.33 40.30 -7.22
CA ALA A 10 28.10 40.02 -5.80
C ALA A 10 28.04 38.49 -5.64
N SER A 11 29.22 37.89 -5.49
CA SER A 11 29.38 36.47 -5.23
C SER A 11 28.99 36.17 -3.77
N LEU A 12 28.05 35.23 -3.64
CA LEU A 12 27.77 34.32 -2.52
C LEU A 12 28.46 34.59 -1.18
N LEU A 13 27.64 34.93 -0.19
CA LEU A 13 27.81 34.48 1.20
C LEU A 13 26.41 34.09 1.72
N ILE A 14 25.88 32.98 1.19
CA ILE A 14 24.90 32.19 1.92
C ILE A 14 25.75 31.35 2.87
N PRO A 15 25.68 31.53 4.21
CA PRO A 15 26.29 30.56 5.09
C PRO A 15 25.59 29.23 4.78
N ALA A 16 26.37 28.27 4.29
CA ALA A 16 25.94 26.90 4.18
C ALA A 16 25.55 26.44 5.59
N LEU A 17 24.26 26.54 5.91
CA LEU A 17 23.68 25.72 6.96
C LEU A 17 24.04 24.30 6.56
N PRO A 18 24.86 23.57 7.34
CA PRO A 18 24.95 22.14 7.12
C PRO A 18 23.51 21.66 7.17
N LYS A 19 23.06 21.00 6.10
CA LYS A 19 21.91 20.12 6.14
C LYS A 19 22.22 19.10 7.25
N ILE A 20 21.88 19.45 8.48
CA ILE A 20 21.57 18.50 9.56
C ILE A 20 20.16 18.02 9.23
N LEU A 21 20.01 17.46 8.04
CA LEU A 21 19.22 16.28 7.89
C LEU A 21 20.28 15.21 8.01
N GLU A 22 20.56 14.80 9.25
CA GLU A 22 21.06 13.45 9.44
C GLU A 22 20.18 12.59 8.56
N SER A 23 20.73 12.10 7.44
CA SER A 23 20.26 10.85 6.90
C SER A 23 20.41 9.92 8.08
N GLN A 24 19.33 9.75 8.84
CA GLN A 24 19.16 8.62 9.71
C GLN A 24 19.42 7.47 8.76
N VAL A 25 20.66 6.96 8.76
CA VAL A 25 20.96 5.70 8.13
C VAL A 25 20.08 4.78 8.94
N TRP A 26 18.93 4.41 8.37
CA TRP A 26 18.06 3.43 8.96
C TRP A 26 18.97 2.22 9.11
N ALA A 27 19.45 1.98 10.33
CA ALA A 27 20.33 0.87 10.61
C ALA A 27 19.58 -0.35 10.10
N GLN A 28 20.17 -1.06 9.14
CA GLN A 28 19.51 -2.22 8.57
C GLN A 28 19.27 -3.20 9.71
N PRO A 29 18.02 -3.64 9.92
CA PRO A 29 17.73 -4.54 11.02
C PRO A 29 18.58 -5.79 10.85
N THR A 30 19.15 -6.27 11.96
CA THR A 30 19.89 -7.53 11.93
C THR A 30 18.88 -8.67 11.83
N VAL A 31 18.96 -9.46 10.76
CA VAL A 31 18.07 -10.60 10.54
C VAL A 31 18.78 -11.88 10.97
N ALA A 32 18.28 -12.50 12.05
CA ALA A 32 18.63 -13.85 12.45
C ALA A 32 17.65 -14.84 11.80
N ALA A 33 18.03 -15.33 10.62
CA ALA A 33 17.30 -16.36 9.91
C ALA A 33 17.31 -17.68 10.67
N ASN A 34 16.19 -18.42 10.61
CA ASN A 34 15.99 -19.72 11.27
C ASN A 34 16.27 -19.70 12.77
N SER A 35 15.78 -18.67 13.46
CA SER A 35 15.84 -18.58 14.91
C SER A 35 15.20 -19.81 15.56
N GLN A 36 15.95 -20.53 16.41
CA GLN A 36 15.53 -21.82 16.97
C GLN A 36 14.25 -21.75 17.80
N TRP A 37 14.09 -20.68 18.59
CA TRP A 37 12.89 -20.50 19.41
C TRP A 37 11.65 -20.28 18.53
N LEU A 38 11.82 -19.53 17.44
CA LEU A 38 10.73 -19.22 16.52
C LEU A 38 10.41 -20.39 15.59
N GLN A 39 11.41 -21.20 15.23
CA GLN A 39 11.25 -22.45 14.48
C GLN A 39 10.32 -23.44 15.20
N ALA A 40 10.45 -23.58 16.52
CA ALA A 40 9.58 -24.46 17.30
C ALA A 40 8.11 -23.99 17.28
N ILE A 41 7.89 -22.68 17.45
CA ILE A 41 6.55 -22.07 17.39
C ILE A 41 5.97 -22.19 15.98
N ALA A 42 6.76 -21.88 14.96
CA ALA A 42 6.36 -21.98 13.56
C ALA A 42 5.91 -23.40 13.20
N LYS A 43 6.67 -24.41 13.65
CA LYS A 43 6.32 -25.83 13.44
C LYS A 43 5.02 -26.22 14.16
N GLN A 44 4.81 -25.75 15.39
CA GLN A 44 3.57 -26.00 16.11
C GLN A 44 2.35 -25.43 15.36
N ILE A 45 2.42 -24.16 14.96
CA ILE A 45 1.33 -23.50 14.19
C ILE A 45 1.11 -24.20 12.84
N GLN A 46 2.20 -24.51 12.13
CA GLN A 46 2.13 -25.20 10.83
C GLN A 46 1.40 -26.54 10.94
N GLN A 47 1.65 -27.31 12.01
CA GLN A 47 0.98 -28.59 12.26
C GLN A 47 -0.48 -28.41 12.71
N GLU A 48 -0.73 -27.49 13.64
CA GLU A 48 -2.06 -27.24 14.20
C GLU A 48 -3.08 -26.84 13.12
N PHE A 49 -2.65 -25.99 12.18
CA PHE A 49 -3.50 -25.51 11.09
C PHE A 49 -3.34 -26.28 9.77
N ASN A 50 -2.57 -27.37 9.75
CA ASN A 50 -2.29 -28.17 8.55
C ASN A 50 -1.82 -27.33 7.35
N LEU A 51 -0.92 -26.38 7.59
CA LEU A 51 -0.40 -25.48 6.55
C LEU A 51 0.71 -26.18 5.74
N PRO A 52 0.77 -26.03 4.40
CA PRO A 52 1.87 -26.56 3.61
C PRO A 52 3.23 -26.00 4.07
N GLY A 53 3.28 -24.69 4.31
CA GLY A 53 4.43 -23.99 4.86
C GLY A 53 3.99 -22.77 5.68
N PHE A 54 4.88 -22.28 6.53
CA PHE A 54 4.61 -21.15 7.40
C PHE A 54 5.87 -20.31 7.61
N TRP A 55 5.75 -19.00 7.37
CA TRP A 55 6.78 -18.00 7.56
C TRP A 55 6.38 -17.10 8.71
N VAL A 56 7.34 -16.77 9.57
CA VAL A 56 7.12 -15.86 10.70
C VAL A 56 8.39 -15.05 10.95
N ALA A 57 8.20 -13.78 11.28
CA ALA A 57 9.27 -12.87 11.68
C ALA A 57 8.80 -12.02 12.86
N VAL A 58 9.70 -11.75 13.79
CA VAL A 58 9.45 -10.94 14.98
C VAL A 58 10.58 -9.92 15.11
N ASN A 59 10.23 -8.64 15.20
CA ASN A 59 11.17 -7.55 15.44
C ASN A 59 11.09 -7.13 16.91
N VAL A 60 12.22 -7.21 17.62
CA VAL A 60 12.39 -6.69 18.98
C VAL A 60 13.63 -5.81 18.99
N ASP A 61 13.45 -4.53 19.31
CA ASP A 61 14.53 -3.54 19.43
C ASP A 61 15.50 -3.50 18.23
N GLY A 62 14.97 -3.63 17.01
CA GLY A 62 15.75 -3.56 15.77
C GLY A 62 16.43 -4.88 15.37
N ARG A 63 16.25 -5.95 16.16
CA ARG A 63 16.63 -7.31 15.79
C ARG A 63 15.41 -8.06 15.26
N ILE A 64 15.54 -8.64 14.08
CA ILE A 64 14.53 -9.49 13.46
C ILE A 64 14.96 -10.94 13.63
N ASP A 65 14.21 -11.71 14.41
CA ASP A 65 14.30 -13.17 14.39
C ASP A 65 13.23 -13.70 13.41
N ALA A 66 13.62 -14.56 12.48
CA ALA A 66 12.71 -15.11 11.47
C ALA A 66 12.84 -16.64 11.38
N ALA A 67 11.75 -17.31 10.99
CA ALA A 67 11.70 -18.75 10.78
C ALA A 67 10.76 -19.11 9.63
N VAL A 68 11.10 -20.18 8.92
CA VAL A 68 10.27 -20.81 7.89
C VAL A 68 10.23 -22.32 8.14
N VAL A 69 9.05 -22.92 7.98
CA VAL A 69 8.83 -24.37 8.08
C VAL A 69 7.96 -24.88 6.94
N GLY A 70 8.08 -26.17 6.64
CA GLY A 70 7.24 -26.86 5.67
C GLY A 70 7.74 -26.74 4.23
N VAL A 71 6.81 -26.81 3.29
CA VAL A 71 7.05 -26.84 1.84
C VAL A 71 6.36 -25.67 1.15
N ARG A 72 6.88 -25.30 -0.02
CA ARG A 72 6.40 -24.16 -0.82
C ARG A 72 4.95 -24.33 -1.28
N LYS A 73 4.56 -25.58 -1.57
CA LYS A 73 3.29 -25.89 -2.21
C LYS A 73 2.81 -27.27 -1.77
N LEU A 74 1.50 -27.40 -1.59
CA LEU A 74 0.87 -28.69 -1.29
C LEU A 74 1.14 -29.69 -2.44
N GLY A 75 1.60 -30.89 -2.08
CA GLY A 75 1.94 -31.95 -3.03
C GLY A 75 3.32 -31.81 -3.69
N ASP A 76 4.08 -30.77 -3.35
CA ASP A 76 5.45 -30.57 -3.78
C ASP A 76 6.38 -30.68 -2.56
N PRO A 77 7.36 -31.60 -2.54
CA PRO A 77 8.25 -31.76 -1.40
C PRO A 77 9.32 -30.66 -1.29
N THR A 78 9.35 -29.68 -2.21
CA THR A 78 10.33 -28.59 -2.19
C THR A 78 10.20 -27.77 -0.89
N PRO A 79 11.25 -27.71 -0.05
CA PRO A 79 11.22 -26.94 1.19
C PRO A 79 10.97 -25.45 0.93
N ALA A 80 10.27 -24.81 1.85
CA ALA A 80 10.11 -23.36 1.86
C ALA A 80 11.40 -22.66 2.32
N GLU A 81 11.84 -21.65 1.58
CA GLU A 81 13.00 -20.80 1.92
C GLU A 81 12.58 -19.46 2.51
N ILE A 82 13.45 -18.85 3.32
CA ILE A 82 13.10 -17.69 4.15
C ILE A 82 12.93 -16.39 3.34
N ASP A 83 13.58 -16.31 2.19
CA ASP A 83 13.66 -15.17 1.27
C ASP A 83 12.77 -15.34 0.03
N GLU A 84 11.84 -16.29 0.07
CA GLU A 84 10.90 -16.49 -1.03
C GLU A 84 9.87 -15.37 -1.11
N PRO A 85 9.53 -14.92 -2.34
CA PRO A 85 8.40 -14.02 -2.53
C PRO A 85 7.08 -14.74 -2.27
N PHE A 86 6.18 -14.07 -1.56
CA PHE A 86 4.79 -14.51 -1.39
C PHE A 86 3.83 -13.32 -1.46
N ASP A 87 2.59 -13.60 -1.85
CA ASP A 87 1.55 -12.59 -1.91
C ASP A 87 1.10 -12.21 -0.50
N VAL A 88 1.28 -10.94 -0.14
CA VAL A 88 0.87 -10.41 1.17
C VAL A 88 -0.59 -9.96 1.21
N ALA A 89 -1.31 -10.09 0.08
CA ALA A 89 -2.72 -9.74 -0.07
C ALA A 89 -3.06 -8.35 0.51
N SER A 90 -4.06 -8.27 1.39
CA SER A 90 -4.55 -6.99 1.95
C SER A 90 -3.56 -6.27 2.87
N VAL A 91 -2.42 -6.88 3.22
CA VAL A 91 -1.29 -6.16 3.84
C VAL A 91 -0.74 -5.07 2.90
N SER A 92 -1.05 -5.13 1.60
CA SER A 92 -0.73 -4.07 0.64
C SER A 92 -1.49 -2.76 0.91
N LYS A 93 -2.69 -2.80 1.54
CA LYS A 93 -3.52 -1.61 1.79
C LYS A 93 -2.82 -0.56 2.66
N PRO A 94 -2.27 -0.89 3.85
CA PRO A 94 -1.53 0.09 4.65
C PRO A 94 -0.31 0.66 3.92
N MET A 95 0.31 -0.08 3.00
CA MET A 95 1.42 0.44 2.18
C MET A 95 0.94 1.55 1.22
N VAL A 96 -0.20 1.33 0.56
CA VAL A 96 -0.84 2.35 -0.29
C VAL A 96 -1.30 3.56 0.53
N ALA A 97 -1.91 3.32 1.70
CA ALA A 97 -2.31 4.37 2.62
C ALA A 97 -1.11 5.22 3.08
N PHE A 98 0.04 4.59 3.33
CA PHE A 98 1.27 5.29 3.68
C PHE A 98 1.78 6.20 2.55
N TRP A 99 1.77 5.73 1.30
CA TRP A 99 2.14 6.57 0.15
C TRP A 99 1.19 7.75 -0.01
N ILE A 100 -0.11 7.54 0.17
CA ILE A 100 -1.09 8.64 0.11
C ILE A 100 -0.88 9.62 1.28
N ALA A 101 -0.63 9.13 2.50
CA ALA A 101 -0.33 9.98 3.65
C ALA A 101 0.92 10.84 3.41
N SER A 102 1.93 10.29 2.73
CA SER A 102 3.13 11.06 2.33
C SER A 102 2.77 12.20 1.37
N LEU A 103 1.88 11.97 0.42
CA LEU A 103 1.39 13.03 -0.48
C LEU A 103 0.54 14.09 0.25
N VAL A 104 -0.20 13.69 1.28
CA VAL A 104 -0.96 14.62 2.13
C VAL A 104 0.00 15.48 2.96
N ASP A 105 1.04 14.89 3.56
CA ASP A 105 2.07 15.61 4.33
C ASP A 105 2.83 16.61 3.45
N GLU A 106 3.09 16.26 2.20
CA GLU A 106 3.67 17.17 1.20
C GLU A 106 2.69 18.26 0.71
N GLY A 107 1.44 18.27 1.17
CA GLY A 107 0.40 19.23 0.77
C GLY A 107 -0.11 19.06 -0.66
N LYS A 108 0.16 17.91 -1.29
CA LYS A 108 -0.27 17.60 -2.67
C LYS A 108 -1.69 17.05 -2.72
N LEU A 109 -2.15 16.43 -1.64
CA LEU A 109 -3.51 15.90 -1.47
C LEU A 109 -4.07 16.34 -0.12
N SER A 110 -5.39 16.27 0.03
CA SER A 110 -6.07 16.33 1.33
C SER A 110 -6.91 15.08 1.51
N TYR A 111 -7.09 14.62 2.75
CA TYR A 111 -8.07 13.56 3.03
C TYR A 111 -9.50 13.95 2.65
N ASP A 112 -9.80 15.26 2.62
CA ASP A 112 -11.10 15.78 2.19
C ASP A 112 -11.20 15.97 0.67
N SER A 113 -10.12 15.74 -0.09
CA SER A 113 -10.16 15.78 -1.55
C SER A 113 -11.11 14.71 -2.07
N LYS A 114 -12.02 15.09 -2.99
CA LYS A 114 -12.92 14.14 -3.63
C LYS A 114 -12.15 13.29 -4.62
N VAL A 115 -12.49 12.01 -4.69
CA VAL A 115 -11.85 11.07 -5.62
C VAL A 115 -11.99 11.55 -7.07
N LEU A 116 -13.15 12.09 -7.44
CA LEU A 116 -13.40 12.59 -8.79
C LEU A 116 -12.68 13.91 -9.12
N ASP A 117 -12.24 14.67 -8.12
CA ASP A 117 -11.40 15.85 -8.36
C ASP A 117 -9.94 15.43 -8.67
N ILE A 118 -9.51 14.29 -8.12
CA ILE A 118 -8.17 13.71 -8.33
C ILE A 118 -8.13 12.92 -9.64
N LEU A 119 -9.18 12.13 -9.92
CA LEU A 119 -9.30 11.23 -11.08
C LEU A 119 -10.60 11.54 -11.85
N PRO A 120 -10.64 12.66 -12.61
CA PRO A 120 -11.86 13.11 -13.29
C PRO A 120 -12.36 12.12 -14.35
N GLU A 121 -11.49 11.28 -14.90
CA GLU A 121 -11.86 10.22 -15.84
C GLU A 121 -12.85 9.21 -15.25
N LEU A 122 -12.96 9.11 -13.91
CA LEU A 122 -13.90 8.22 -13.22
C LEU A 122 -15.32 8.80 -13.12
N ALA A 123 -15.54 10.06 -13.51
CA ALA A 123 -16.85 10.70 -13.37
C ALA A 123 -17.92 10.14 -14.34
N GLU A 124 -17.49 9.58 -15.46
CA GLU A 124 -18.37 8.95 -16.44
C GLU A 124 -18.95 7.64 -15.87
N GLY A 125 -20.29 7.56 -15.79
CA GLY A 125 -20.98 6.37 -15.25
C GLY A 125 -21.02 6.30 -13.71
N CYS A 126 -20.38 7.24 -13.00
CA CYS A 126 -20.40 7.30 -11.54
C CYS A 126 -21.79 7.73 -11.02
N LEU A 127 -22.36 6.91 -10.13
CA LEU A 127 -23.65 7.16 -9.49
C LEU A 127 -23.60 8.39 -8.57
N PRO A 128 -24.71 9.14 -8.42
CA PRO A 128 -24.74 10.36 -7.60
C PRO A 128 -24.24 10.20 -6.17
N GLU A 129 -24.55 9.07 -5.52
CA GLU A 129 -24.10 8.75 -4.15
C GLU A 129 -22.58 8.70 -4.00
N HIS A 130 -21.87 8.28 -5.05
CA HIS A 130 -20.42 8.09 -5.04
C HIS A 130 -19.63 9.35 -5.44
N ARG A 131 -20.31 10.40 -5.93
CA ARG A 131 -19.65 11.62 -6.44
C ARG A 131 -18.97 12.45 -5.36
N GLN A 132 -19.34 12.25 -4.10
CA GLN A 132 -18.80 12.99 -2.97
C GLN A 132 -17.81 12.17 -2.14
N ILE A 133 -17.46 10.95 -2.58
CA ILE A 133 -16.47 10.13 -1.88
C ILE A 133 -15.16 10.90 -1.79
N THR A 134 -14.70 11.06 -0.56
CA THR A 134 -13.40 11.66 -0.23
C THR A 134 -12.31 10.59 -0.14
N LEU A 135 -11.06 11.02 -0.26
CA LEU A 135 -9.90 10.16 -0.07
C LEU A 135 -9.88 9.53 1.32
N GLY A 136 -10.27 10.27 2.36
CA GLY A 136 -10.37 9.76 3.73
C GLY A 136 -11.44 8.67 3.88
N GLN A 137 -12.60 8.82 3.25
CA GLN A 137 -13.62 7.77 3.22
C GLN A 137 -13.15 6.51 2.49
N LEU A 138 -12.43 6.69 1.37
CA LEU A 138 -11.85 5.59 0.60
C LEU A 138 -10.70 4.88 1.30
N LEU A 139 -10.00 5.51 2.25
CA LEU A 139 -8.91 4.86 2.99
C LEU A 139 -9.36 4.21 4.29
N SER A 140 -10.61 4.47 4.69
CA SER A 140 -11.17 4.03 5.97
C SER A 140 -12.36 3.08 5.81
N HIS A 141 -12.58 2.53 4.61
CA HIS A 141 -13.72 1.66 4.31
C HIS A 141 -15.09 2.32 4.55
N ARG A 142 -15.16 3.65 4.37
CA ARG A 142 -16.38 4.47 4.55
C ARG A 142 -16.89 5.08 3.24
N ALA A 143 -16.38 4.59 2.12
CA ALA A 143 -16.81 4.99 0.79
C ALA A 143 -18.11 4.30 0.35
N GLU A 144 -18.59 3.29 1.10
CA GLU A 144 -19.85 2.57 0.84
C GLU A 144 -19.91 1.93 -0.57
N VAL A 145 -18.75 1.58 -1.12
CA VAL A 145 -18.62 0.90 -2.42
C VAL A 145 -18.61 -0.61 -2.29
N VAL A 146 -19.05 -1.31 -3.34
CA VAL A 146 -19.03 -2.78 -3.41
C VAL A 146 -17.66 -3.36 -3.04
N MET A 147 -17.66 -4.53 -2.37
CA MET A 147 -16.42 -5.15 -1.86
C MET A 147 -15.41 -5.47 -2.96
N ASN A 148 -15.87 -6.01 -4.09
CA ASN A 148 -15.04 -6.40 -5.24
C ASN A 148 -15.73 -5.94 -6.53
N SER A 149 -14.94 -5.64 -7.58
CA SER A 149 -15.49 -5.45 -8.93
C SER A 149 -16.05 -6.77 -9.48
N ARG A 150 -16.97 -6.72 -10.45
CA ARG A 150 -17.62 -7.93 -10.99
C ARG A 150 -16.66 -8.93 -11.64
N ASN A 151 -15.47 -8.48 -12.07
CA ASN A 151 -14.48 -9.26 -12.80
C ASN A 151 -13.10 -9.29 -12.11
N ASP A 152 -13.06 -9.19 -10.77
CA ASP A 152 -11.84 -9.07 -9.95
C ASP A 152 -10.77 -10.17 -10.16
N ARG A 153 -11.14 -11.32 -10.72
CA ARG A 153 -10.29 -12.52 -10.86
C ARG A 153 -9.73 -12.79 -12.26
N GLN A 154 -9.83 -11.85 -13.20
CA GLN A 154 -9.17 -12.04 -14.49
C GLN A 154 -7.65 -11.86 -14.33
N GLY A 155 -6.88 -12.86 -14.75
CA GLY A 155 -5.42 -12.83 -14.74
C GLY A 155 -4.92 -11.78 -15.72
N LEU A 156 -4.64 -10.59 -15.23
CA LEU A 156 -4.25 -9.45 -16.05
C LEU A 156 -2.74 -9.41 -16.26
N LYS A 157 -2.31 -9.04 -17.47
CA LYS A 157 -0.89 -8.76 -17.72
C LYS A 157 -0.54 -7.39 -17.13
N VAL A 158 0.67 -7.25 -16.58
CA VAL A 158 1.14 -6.01 -15.92
C VAL A 158 0.97 -4.77 -16.82
N ALA A 159 1.22 -4.90 -18.12
CA ALA A 159 1.08 -3.80 -19.08
C ALA A 159 -0.38 -3.29 -19.25
N GLU A 160 -1.38 -4.10 -18.89
CA GLU A 160 -2.80 -3.77 -19.02
C GLU A 160 -3.34 -3.07 -17.77
N TYR A 161 -2.56 -3.05 -16.67
CA TYR A 161 -3.02 -2.60 -15.36
C TYR A 161 -3.59 -1.18 -15.34
N PRO A 162 -2.98 -0.14 -15.95
CA PRO A 162 -3.54 1.21 -15.83
C PRO A 162 -4.96 1.34 -16.41
N ALA A 163 -5.16 0.91 -17.66
CA ALA A 163 -6.47 0.99 -18.32
C ALA A 163 -7.51 0.09 -17.64
N GLU A 164 -7.07 -1.09 -17.22
CA GLU A 164 -7.91 -2.04 -16.49
C GLU A 164 -8.37 -1.51 -15.13
N ARG A 165 -7.47 -0.90 -14.36
CA ARG A 165 -7.79 -0.34 -13.04
C ARG A 165 -8.79 0.79 -13.15
N ILE A 166 -8.67 1.65 -14.17
CA ILE A 166 -9.69 2.67 -14.47
C ILE A 166 -11.03 2.03 -14.83
N ARG A 167 -11.04 0.98 -15.65
CA ARG A 167 -12.27 0.24 -15.98
C ARG A 167 -12.92 -0.36 -14.74
N GLN A 168 -12.15 -1.01 -13.87
CA GLN A 168 -12.63 -1.59 -12.61
C GLN A 168 -13.20 -0.51 -11.69
N ALA A 169 -12.48 0.61 -11.52
CA ALA A 169 -12.95 1.75 -10.74
C ALA A 169 -14.28 2.30 -11.28
N LYS A 170 -14.43 2.43 -12.60
CA LYS A 170 -15.71 2.81 -13.23
C LYS A 170 -16.82 1.79 -12.95
N ASP A 171 -16.55 0.48 -13.07
CA ASP A 171 -17.54 -0.56 -12.75
C ASP A 171 -17.99 -0.48 -11.28
N ILE A 172 -17.07 -0.27 -10.35
CA ILE A 172 -17.36 -0.11 -8.92
C ILE A 172 -18.26 1.12 -8.68
N LEU A 173 -17.88 2.28 -9.21
CA LEU A 173 -18.62 3.54 -9.03
C LEU A 173 -19.95 3.60 -9.80
N SER A 174 -20.18 2.66 -10.72
CA SER A 174 -21.47 2.50 -11.43
C SER A 174 -22.46 1.61 -10.67
N GLN A 175 -22.02 0.96 -9.59
CA GLN A 175 -22.84 0.05 -8.79
C GLN A 175 -23.41 0.78 -7.58
N PRO A 176 -24.68 0.51 -7.21
CA PRO A 176 -25.27 1.10 -6.02
C PRO A 176 -24.50 0.64 -4.78
N SER A 177 -24.52 1.48 -3.76
CA SER A 177 -23.93 1.18 -2.46
C SER A 177 -24.55 -0.10 -1.87
N PRO A 178 -23.78 -1.10 -1.40
CA PRO A 178 -24.34 -2.26 -0.73
C PRO A 178 -25.19 -1.83 0.48
N PRO A 179 -26.42 -2.33 0.67
CA PRO A 179 -27.27 -1.93 1.79
C PRO A 179 -26.63 -2.11 3.17
N GLU A 180 -25.75 -3.11 3.31
CA GLU A 180 -24.99 -3.40 4.51
C GLU A 180 -23.86 -2.40 4.80
N SER A 181 -23.44 -1.61 3.80
CA SER A 181 -22.37 -0.62 3.93
C SER A 181 -22.84 0.72 4.50
N ILE A 182 -24.12 1.05 4.35
CA ILE A 182 -24.66 2.38 4.64
C ILE A 182 -24.63 2.66 6.15
N GLY A 183 -23.83 3.65 6.56
CA GLY A 183 -23.72 4.10 7.95
C GLY A 183 -23.17 3.06 8.93
N LYS A 184 -22.44 2.05 8.43
CA LYS A 184 -21.90 0.94 9.22
C LYS A 184 -20.41 0.73 8.92
N ASP A 185 -19.72 0.02 9.80
CA ASP A 185 -18.37 -0.47 9.51
C ASP A 185 -18.46 -1.62 8.50
N PHE A 186 -18.03 -1.35 7.26
CA PHE A 186 -18.10 -2.30 6.15
C PHE A 186 -16.77 -2.36 5.41
N TYR A 187 -16.11 -3.51 5.42
CA TYR A 187 -14.83 -3.68 4.74
C TYR A 187 -15.03 -3.85 3.22
N SER A 188 -14.29 -3.08 2.43
CA SER A 188 -14.25 -3.19 0.97
C SER A 188 -12.81 -3.31 0.47
N ASN A 189 -12.54 -4.18 -0.51
CA ASN A 189 -11.22 -4.18 -1.15
C ASN A 189 -11.02 -2.95 -2.06
N ASN A 190 -12.11 -2.25 -2.38
CA ASN A 190 -12.11 -1.07 -3.25
C ASN A 190 -12.16 0.26 -2.49
N GLY A 191 -12.21 0.22 -1.16
CA GLY A 191 -12.08 1.40 -0.32
C GLY A 191 -11.29 1.09 0.92
#